data_AF-A0A0B7MXX5-F1
#
_entry.id   AF-A0A0B7MXX5-F1
#
_cell.length_a   1.000
_cell.length_b   1.000
_cell.length_c   1.000
_cell.angle_alpha   90.00
_cell.angle_beta   90.00
_cell.angle_gamma   90.00
#
_symmetry.space_group_name_H-M   'P 1'
#
loop_
_entity.id
_entity.type
_entity.pdbx_description
1 polymer ?
#
loop_
_entity_poly.entity_id
_entity_poly.type
_entity_poly.pdbx_seq_one_letter_code
_entity_poly.pdbx_strand_id
1 'polypeptide(L)'
;DSQITEEEVVQLKQKFAAIKTFLDANADTFVASHTTFDEFLQQIQVSSAEAYFRCIRATLKTAKVFLKRQPREILINNYSRKILSSFRSNGDIQFVLCPYSCATYIADYINKADRGLSVTIKEIYERQRQNPQSTPFETLRSVASTYYNASEISAQEAAYNLCRLRMSEASIGCIFIPTARPELRQKILRKRADLATRDPQSVDCLQPGLIEHYIARPREFNHLNLAQFAAYFEISSKKPATVSNSDTINLPENEEYISNSNFSGESGKWYQLKAGSPQVYIRRRKSSKVIRYYKYNQDGNPAEYYRTLLMLYRPWRDEERELLSVDCEAHVASHREEINTGLAEFCVINDDRLDQFFDQVMRDRAAERDANSEEGDDEDEQDEDADHRRHVPVAERLNDFD
;
A
#
# COMPACT_ATOMS: atom_id res chain seq x y z
N ASP A 1 -30.90 26.74 -7.39
CA ASP A 1 -29.65 26.77 -6.61
C ASP A 1 -28.91 28.06 -6.85
N SER A 2 -29.11 29.04 -5.95
CA SER A 2 -28.30 30.25 -5.90
C SER A 2 -26.86 29.84 -5.55
N GLN A 3 -25.90 30.17 -6.42
CA GLN A 3 -24.47 29.98 -6.11
C GLN A 3 -24.13 30.78 -4.85
N ILE A 4 -23.74 30.07 -3.79
CA ILE A 4 -23.18 30.67 -2.57
C ILE A 4 -21.85 31.32 -2.94
N THR A 5 -21.61 32.55 -2.49
CA THR A 5 -20.34 33.26 -2.74
C THR A 5 -19.23 32.77 -1.81
N GLU A 6 -17.96 32.93 -2.21
CA GLU A 6 -16.83 32.57 -1.34
C GLU A 6 -16.86 33.32 0.01
N GLU A 7 -17.25 34.60 -0.02
CA GLU A 7 -17.42 35.43 1.19
C GLU A 7 -18.48 34.85 2.14
N GLU A 8 -19.61 34.36 1.60
CA GLU A 8 -20.65 33.69 2.39
C GLU A 8 -20.12 32.39 3.04
N VAL A 9 -19.31 31.61 2.33
CA VAL A 9 -18.69 30.39 2.89
C VAL A 9 -17.77 30.73 4.06
N VAL A 10 -16.94 31.77 3.92
CA VAL A 10 -16.03 32.21 5.00
C VAL A 10 -16.82 32.63 6.24
N GLN A 11 -17.89 33.40 6.08
CA GLN A 11 -18.75 33.81 7.20
C GLN A 11 -19.43 32.62 7.88
N LEU A 12 -19.92 31.64 7.11
CA LEU A 12 -20.52 30.42 7.65
C LEU A 12 -19.52 29.59 8.44
N LYS A 13 -18.26 29.48 7.97
CA LYS A 13 -17.17 28.80 8.69
C LYS A 13 -16.84 29.49 10.00
N GLN A 14 -16.69 30.82 10.00
CA GLN A 14 -16.46 31.59 11.22
C GLN A 14 -17.60 31.43 12.23
N LYS A 15 -18.85 31.43 11.76
CA LYS A 15 -20.01 31.20 12.61
C LYS A 15 -20.01 29.79 13.21
N PHE A 16 -19.66 28.77 12.42
CA PHE A 16 -19.51 27.40 12.93
C PHE A 16 -18.41 27.29 13.99
N ALA A 17 -17.26 27.94 13.79
CA ALA A 17 -16.19 27.98 14.79
C ALA A 17 -16.66 28.59 16.12
N ALA A 18 -17.37 29.72 16.07
CA ALA A 18 -17.95 30.35 17.26
C ALA A 18 -18.97 29.44 17.98
N ILE A 19 -19.77 28.68 17.21
CA ILE A 19 -20.70 27.69 17.77
C ILE A 19 -19.95 26.56 18.47
N LYS A 20 -18.86 26.05 17.89
CA LYS A 20 -18.01 25.00 18.48
C LYS A 20 -17.45 25.48 19.83
N THR A 21 -16.80 26.65 19.85
CA THR A 21 -16.28 27.24 21.09
C THR A 21 -17.36 27.45 22.16
N PHE A 22 -18.56 27.88 21.76
CA PHE A 22 -19.68 28.03 22.69
C PHE A 22 -20.16 26.69 23.27
N LEU A 23 -20.24 25.65 22.43
CA LEU A 23 -20.59 24.29 22.85
C LEU A 23 -19.55 23.73 23.84
N ASP A 24 -18.26 23.88 23.54
CA ASP A 24 -17.17 23.39 24.39
C ASP A 24 -17.16 24.10 25.76
N ALA A 25 -17.29 25.43 25.76
CA ALA A 25 -17.32 26.22 27.00
C ALA A 25 -18.56 25.96 27.88
N ASN A 26 -19.64 25.41 27.33
CA ASN A 26 -20.90 25.20 28.03
C ASN A 26 -21.33 23.72 28.10
N ALA A 27 -20.43 22.78 27.81
CA ALA A 27 -20.76 21.36 27.72
C ALA A 27 -21.42 20.82 29.00
N ASP A 28 -20.85 21.09 30.17
CA ASP A 28 -21.39 20.67 31.47
C ASP A 28 -22.77 21.25 31.75
N THR A 29 -22.98 22.52 31.38
CA THR A 29 -24.27 23.20 31.53
C THR A 29 -25.32 22.50 30.68
N PHE A 30 -24.99 22.15 29.44
CA PHE A 30 -25.91 21.44 28.56
C PHE A 30 -26.25 20.04 29.07
N VAL A 31 -25.26 19.29 29.55
CA VAL A 31 -25.45 17.94 30.12
C VAL A 31 -26.41 17.96 31.32
N ALA A 32 -26.29 18.97 32.19
CA ALA A 32 -27.16 19.14 33.35
C ALA A 32 -28.54 19.73 33.00
N SER A 33 -28.69 20.32 31.81
CA SER A 33 -29.91 21.00 31.38
C SER A 33 -30.87 20.08 30.60
N HIS A 34 -32.12 20.54 30.49
CA HIS A 34 -33.10 20.01 29.53
C HIS A 34 -33.25 20.94 28.32
N THR A 35 -32.22 21.72 27.98
CA THR A 35 -32.27 22.67 26.86
C THR A 35 -32.61 21.94 25.57
N THR A 36 -33.65 22.43 24.90
CA THR A 36 -34.09 21.92 23.60
C THR A 36 -33.22 22.47 22.48
N PHE A 37 -33.27 21.82 21.30
CA PHE A 37 -32.54 22.30 20.14
C PHE A 37 -32.95 23.74 19.74
N ASP A 38 -34.23 24.09 19.83
CA ASP A 38 -34.72 25.43 19.48
C ASP A 38 -34.22 26.50 20.46
N GLU A 39 -34.19 26.19 21.76
CA GLU A 39 -33.59 27.07 22.79
C GLU A 39 -32.09 27.23 22.57
N PHE A 40 -31.39 26.15 22.20
CA PHE A 40 -29.97 26.23 21.83
C PHE A 40 -29.76 27.17 20.63
N LEU A 41 -30.57 27.05 19.57
CA LEU A 41 -30.49 27.94 18.41
C LEU A 41 -30.68 29.42 18.78
N GLN A 42 -31.57 29.71 19.73
CA GLN A 42 -31.75 31.08 20.26
C GLN A 42 -30.51 31.58 20.99
N GLN A 43 -29.86 30.74 21.81
CA GLN A 43 -28.64 31.10 22.54
C GLN A 43 -27.48 31.44 21.59
N ILE A 44 -27.30 30.67 20.51
CA ILE A 44 -26.26 30.92 19.51
C ILE A 44 -26.66 31.92 18.42
N GLN A 45 -27.83 32.56 18.56
CA GLN A 45 -28.35 33.55 17.60
C GLN A 45 -28.39 33.00 16.15
N VAL A 46 -28.90 31.78 16.01
CA VAL A 46 -29.15 31.15 14.71
C VAL A 46 -30.65 31.06 14.48
N SER A 47 -31.11 31.63 13.36
CA SER A 47 -32.53 31.85 13.08
C SER A 47 -33.33 30.57 12.78
N SER A 48 -32.68 29.47 12.36
CA SER A 48 -33.35 28.22 12.02
C SER A 48 -32.42 27.02 12.02
N ALA A 49 -32.99 25.81 12.09
CA ALA A 49 -32.25 24.56 11.91
C ALA A 49 -31.50 24.51 10.57
N GLU A 50 -32.10 25.03 9.50
CA GLU A 50 -31.46 25.05 8.18
C GLU A 50 -30.25 26.00 8.16
N ALA A 51 -30.32 27.15 8.84
CA ALA A 51 -29.18 28.06 8.97
C ALA A 51 -28.04 27.39 9.76
N TYR A 52 -28.36 26.62 10.80
CA TYR A 52 -27.39 25.81 11.54
C TYR A 52 -26.75 24.73 10.65
N PHE A 53 -27.56 23.99 9.88
CA PHE A 53 -27.05 22.98 8.94
C PHE A 53 -26.20 23.60 7.83
N ARG A 54 -26.50 24.82 7.37
CA ARG A 54 -25.64 25.54 6.43
C ARG A 54 -24.28 25.89 7.02
N CYS A 55 -24.21 26.26 8.29
CA CYS A 55 -22.94 26.50 8.98
C CYS A 55 -22.08 25.22 9.01
N ILE A 56 -22.68 24.07 9.35
CA ILE A 56 -21.99 22.77 9.30
C ILE A 56 -21.58 22.42 7.88
N ARG A 57 -22.51 22.47 6.92
CA ARG A 57 -22.23 22.08 5.52
C ARG A 57 -21.10 22.90 4.90
N ALA A 58 -20.95 24.17 5.28
CA ALA A 58 -19.86 25.02 4.80
C ALA A 58 -18.47 24.55 5.26
N THR A 59 -18.38 23.74 6.32
CA THR A 59 -17.11 23.18 6.82
C THR A 59 -16.81 21.80 6.26
N LEU A 60 -17.82 21.08 5.76
CA LEU A 60 -17.66 19.73 5.22
C LEU A 60 -17.01 19.76 3.83
N LYS A 61 -15.93 19.00 3.70
CA LYS A 61 -15.26 18.75 2.41
C LYS A 61 -15.72 17.43 1.78
N THR A 62 -16.09 16.47 2.62
CA THR A 62 -16.57 15.15 2.23
C THR A 62 -17.93 14.88 2.86
N ALA A 63 -18.64 13.88 2.33
CA ALA A 63 -19.88 13.42 2.94
C ALA A 63 -19.60 12.93 4.37
N LYS A 64 -20.38 13.39 5.35
CA LYS A 64 -20.29 12.99 6.76
C LYS A 64 -21.69 12.72 7.30
N VAL A 65 -21.82 11.64 8.07
CA VAL A 65 -23.09 11.30 8.74
C VAL A 65 -23.08 11.87 10.15
N PHE A 66 -24.08 12.70 10.44
CA PHE A 66 -24.35 13.20 11.78
C PHE A 66 -25.59 12.51 12.34
N LEU A 67 -25.48 11.94 13.54
CA LEU A 67 -26.64 11.42 14.24
C LEU A 67 -27.40 12.58 14.88
N LYS A 68 -28.73 12.50 14.88
CA LYS A 68 -29.57 13.48 15.57
C LYS A 68 -29.32 13.36 17.08
N ARG A 69 -28.91 14.45 17.71
CA ARG A 69 -28.64 14.58 19.15
C ARG A 69 -29.38 15.78 19.74
N GLN A 70 -29.67 15.72 21.03
CA GLN A 70 -30.06 16.87 21.84
C GLN A 70 -28.84 17.55 22.46
N PRO A 71 -28.90 18.84 22.84
CA PRO A 71 -27.78 19.54 23.49
C PRO A 71 -27.20 18.81 24.70
N ARG A 72 -28.06 18.19 25.54
CA ARG A 72 -27.61 17.39 26.69
C ARG A 72 -26.78 16.16 26.36
N GLU A 73 -26.79 15.72 25.10
CA GLU A 73 -26.06 14.54 24.61
C GLU A 73 -24.70 14.92 24.00
N ILE A 74 -24.24 16.15 24.21
CA ILE A 74 -22.98 16.69 23.66
C ILE A 74 -21.76 15.81 23.95
N LEU A 75 -21.68 15.23 25.16
CA LEU A 75 -20.57 14.35 25.57
C LEU A 75 -20.81 12.86 25.26
N ILE A 76 -21.83 12.53 24.46
CA ILE A 76 -22.15 11.14 24.12
C ILE A 76 -21.59 10.79 22.74
N ASN A 77 -20.50 10.02 22.72
CA ASN A 77 -19.93 9.46 21.51
C ASN A 77 -20.92 8.59 20.73
N ASN A 78 -20.61 8.27 19.48
CA ASN A 78 -21.43 7.35 18.71
C ASN A 78 -21.18 5.91 19.17
N TYR A 79 -22.23 5.22 19.63
CA TYR A 79 -22.11 3.90 20.21
C TYR A 79 -23.11 2.91 19.61
N SER A 80 -22.75 1.63 19.67
CA SER A 80 -23.68 0.53 19.38
C SER A 80 -24.33 0.10 20.67
N ARG A 81 -25.66 0.19 20.74
CA ARG A 81 -26.42 -0.22 21.94
C ARG A 81 -26.13 -1.66 22.35
N LYS A 82 -25.96 -2.57 21.37
CA LYS A 82 -25.63 -3.98 21.63
C LYS A 82 -24.24 -4.11 22.27
N ILE A 83 -23.22 -3.50 21.66
CA ILE A 83 -21.84 -3.54 22.18
C ILE A 83 -21.79 -2.91 23.58
N LEU A 84 -22.41 -1.75 23.78
CA LEU A 84 -22.45 -1.10 25.09
C LEU A 84 -23.13 -1.99 26.13
N SER A 85 -24.27 -2.62 25.81
CA SER A 85 -24.97 -3.51 26.75
C SER A 85 -24.20 -4.78 27.09
N SER A 86 -23.46 -5.34 26.12
CA SER A 86 -22.75 -6.61 26.27
C SER A 86 -21.36 -6.43 26.90
N PHE A 87 -20.63 -5.39 26.50
CA PHE A 87 -19.21 -5.21 26.83
C PHE A 87 -18.96 -4.04 27.79
N ARG A 88 -19.97 -3.17 28.01
CA ARG A 88 -19.91 -2.00 28.92
C ARG A 88 -18.69 -1.10 28.70
N SER A 89 -18.26 -0.99 27.45
CA SER A 89 -17.14 -0.16 27.05
C SER A 89 -17.62 1.07 26.29
N ASN A 90 -16.89 2.18 26.42
CA ASN A 90 -17.12 3.36 25.60
C ASN A 90 -16.91 2.99 24.12
N GLY A 91 -17.73 3.56 23.25
CA GLY A 91 -17.63 3.34 21.81
C GLY A 91 -17.54 4.67 21.09
N ASP A 92 -16.66 4.73 20.10
CA ASP A 92 -16.65 5.80 19.10
C ASP A 92 -16.76 5.18 17.70
N ILE A 93 -18.00 4.97 17.27
CA ILE A 93 -18.34 4.23 16.05
C ILE A 93 -18.76 5.21 14.97
N GLN A 94 -18.10 5.17 13.83
CA GLN A 94 -18.40 6.03 12.69
C GLN A 94 -18.78 5.20 11.45
N PHE A 95 -19.64 5.76 10.59
CA PHE A 95 -19.97 5.13 9.32
C PHE A 95 -18.80 5.26 8.35
N VAL A 96 -18.40 4.15 7.74
CA VAL A 96 -17.43 4.15 6.65
C VAL A 96 -18.14 4.53 5.36
N LEU A 97 -17.91 5.75 4.88
CA LEU A 97 -18.51 6.28 3.65
C LEU A 97 -17.59 6.10 2.43
N CYS A 98 -16.31 5.77 2.66
CA CYS A 98 -15.30 5.54 1.64
C CYS A 98 -14.40 4.35 2.04
N PRO A 99 -14.35 3.27 1.24
CA PRO A 99 -13.49 2.12 1.53
C PRO A 99 -12.00 2.47 1.63
N TYR A 100 -11.54 3.46 0.86
CA TYR A 100 -10.15 3.91 0.91
C TYR A 100 -9.85 4.63 2.21
N SER A 101 -10.70 5.56 2.66
CA SER A 101 -10.52 6.23 3.96
C SER A 101 -10.41 5.22 5.11
N CYS A 102 -11.15 4.11 5.03
CA CYS A 102 -11.00 3.00 5.98
C CYS A 102 -9.62 2.33 5.88
N ALA A 103 -9.18 1.97 4.67
CA ALA A 103 -7.86 1.36 4.47
C ALA A 103 -6.72 2.27 4.94
N THR A 104 -6.81 3.57 4.67
CA THR A 104 -5.80 4.54 5.09
C THR A 104 -5.84 4.81 6.59
N TYR A 105 -7.03 4.84 7.20
CA TYR A 105 -7.17 4.91 8.66
C TYR A 105 -6.54 3.70 9.35
N ILE A 106 -6.78 2.49 8.85
CA ILE A 106 -6.15 1.26 9.36
C ILE A 106 -4.63 1.36 9.23
N ALA A 107 -4.13 1.80 8.07
CA ALA A 107 -2.70 1.97 7.85
C ALA A 107 -2.09 2.98 8.83
N ASP A 108 -2.71 4.14 9.03
CA ASP A 108 -2.22 5.14 9.98
C ASP A 108 -2.23 4.63 11.42
N TYR A 109 -3.25 3.86 11.79
CA TYR A 109 -3.37 3.29 13.13
C TYR A 109 -2.27 2.25 13.40
N ILE A 110 -2.01 1.37 12.42
CA ILE A 110 -0.88 0.41 12.50
C ILE A 110 0.45 1.16 12.65
N ASN A 111 0.64 2.24 11.88
CA ASN A 111 1.86 3.04 11.92
C ASN A 111 1.88 4.07 13.08
N LYS A 112 0.90 4.08 13.99
CA LYS A 112 0.83 5.07 15.09
C LYS A 112 2.03 4.95 16.03
N ALA A 113 2.46 3.73 16.33
CA ALA A 113 3.64 3.45 17.15
C ALA A 113 4.96 3.87 16.48
N ASP A 114 4.97 3.93 15.14
CA ASP A 114 6.16 4.32 14.37
C ASP A 114 6.24 5.84 14.11
N ARG A 115 5.35 6.64 14.70
CA ARG A 115 5.41 8.10 14.61
C ARG A 115 6.72 8.60 15.23
N GLY A 116 7.53 9.30 14.45
CA GLY A 116 8.85 9.82 14.87
C GLY A 116 10.05 9.03 14.37
N LEU A 117 9.91 7.71 14.13
CA LEU A 117 11.01 6.89 13.57
C LEU A 117 11.49 7.42 12.21
N SER A 118 10.57 7.90 11.38
CA SER A 118 10.88 8.48 10.08
C SER A 118 11.80 9.71 10.18
N VAL A 119 11.61 10.56 11.21
CA VAL A 119 12.43 11.75 11.44
C VAL A 119 13.84 11.32 11.83
N THR A 120 13.96 10.41 12.79
CA THR A 120 15.25 9.86 13.26
C THR A 120 16.04 9.21 12.11
N ILE A 121 15.38 8.39 11.29
CA ILE A 121 16.01 7.73 10.13
C ILE A 121 16.50 8.76 9.11
N LYS A 122 15.69 9.80 8.84
CA LYS A 122 16.03 10.86 7.89
C LYS A 122 17.25 11.65 8.37
N GLU A 123 17.30 12.04 9.64
CA GLU A 123 18.46 12.73 10.21
C GLU A 123 19.74 11.91 10.11
N ILE A 124 19.67 10.61 10.39
CA ILE A 124 20.84 9.71 10.28
C ILE A 124 21.29 9.62 8.84
N TYR A 125 20.35 9.46 7.91
CA TYR A 125 20.67 9.40 6.49
C TYR A 125 21.35 10.69 6.01
N GLU A 126 20.83 11.86 6.40
CA GLU A 126 21.42 13.16 6.05
C GLU A 126 22.81 13.34 6.67
N ARG A 127 23.00 12.99 7.96
CA ARG A 127 24.31 13.03 8.62
C ARG A 127 25.33 12.12 7.94
N GLN A 128 24.93 10.90 7.56
CA GLN A 128 25.81 9.95 6.86
C GLN A 128 26.15 10.43 5.45
N ARG A 129 25.18 11.02 4.74
CA ARG A 129 25.40 11.57 3.39
C ARG A 129 26.38 12.75 3.39
N GLN A 130 26.42 13.53 4.47
CA GLN A 130 27.36 14.63 4.62
C GLN A 130 28.78 14.18 5.01
N ASN A 131 28.93 12.93 5.46
CA ASN A 131 30.23 12.38 5.85
C ASN A 131 30.98 11.84 4.62
N PRO A 132 32.13 12.44 4.22
CA PRO A 132 32.86 12.04 3.01
C PRO A 132 33.46 10.63 3.07
N GLN A 133 33.59 10.05 4.28
CA GLN A 133 34.12 8.71 4.50
C GLN A 133 33.02 7.65 4.59
N SER A 134 31.74 8.04 4.62
CA SER A 134 30.64 7.10 4.78
C SER A 134 30.39 6.36 3.47
N THR A 135 30.51 5.04 3.52
CA THR A 135 30.10 4.18 2.42
C THR A 135 28.58 3.96 2.43
N PRO A 136 27.96 3.63 1.28
CA PRO A 136 26.54 3.26 1.23
C PRO A 136 26.19 2.10 2.18
N PHE A 137 27.13 1.17 2.39
CA PHE A 137 26.96 0.06 3.31
C PHE A 137 26.93 0.51 4.78
N GLU A 138 27.81 1.42 5.18
CA GLU A 138 27.82 2.00 6.54
C GLU A 138 26.58 2.85 6.79
N THR A 139 26.14 3.61 5.79
CA THR A 139 24.87 4.35 5.85
C THR A 139 23.71 3.38 6.11
N LEU A 140 23.60 2.30 5.33
CA LEU A 140 22.54 1.30 5.50
C LEU A 140 22.63 0.62 6.87
N ARG A 141 23.83 0.29 7.33
CA ARG A 141 24.05 -0.33 8.65
C ARG A 141 23.64 0.60 9.79
N SER A 142 23.96 1.89 9.68
CA SER A 142 23.57 2.91 10.67
C SER A 142 22.05 3.04 10.74
N VAL A 143 21.38 3.14 9.59
CA VAL A 143 19.92 3.21 9.51
C VAL A 143 19.28 1.95 10.11
N ALA A 144 19.75 0.76 9.72
CA ALA A 144 19.23 -0.51 10.22
C ALA A 144 19.41 -0.68 11.73
N SER A 145 20.59 -0.30 12.26
CA SER A 145 20.86 -0.39 13.69
C SER A 145 19.97 0.55 14.50
N THR A 146 19.76 1.78 14.04
CA THR A 146 18.88 2.71 14.74
C THR A 146 17.43 2.27 14.67
N TYR A 147 16.95 1.84 13.50
CA TYR A 147 15.61 1.27 13.36
C TYR A 147 15.40 0.15 14.38
N TYR A 148 16.32 -0.82 14.44
CA TYR A 148 16.20 -1.95 15.36
C TYR A 148 16.18 -1.54 16.85
N ASN A 149 16.88 -0.46 17.22
CA ASN A 149 16.96 0.00 18.61
C ASN A 149 15.83 0.96 19.00
N ALA A 150 15.21 1.63 18.03
CA ALA A 150 14.17 2.63 18.26
C ALA A 150 12.76 2.10 17.96
N SER A 151 12.62 1.01 17.19
CA SER A 151 11.33 0.40 16.90
C SER A 151 10.74 -0.27 18.14
N GLU A 152 9.52 0.12 18.48
CA GLU A 152 8.70 -0.58 19.46
C GLU A 152 7.97 -1.72 18.77
N ILE A 153 8.15 -2.94 19.26
CA ILE A 153 7.50 -4.13 18.73
C ILE A 153 6.84 -4.91 19.87
N SER A 154 5.77 -5.63 19.54
CA SER A 154 5.09 -6.49 20.51
C SER A 154 6.00 -7.62 20.98
N ALA A 155 5.69 -8.22 22.13
CA ALA A 155 6.44 -9.37 22.66
C ALA A 155 6.44 -10.56 21.66
N GLN A 156 5.35 -10.73 20.91
CA GLN A 156 5.21 -11.76 19.89
C GLN A 156 6.17 -11.51 18.71
N GLU A 157 6.23 -10.28 18.21
CA GLU A 157 7.14 -9.86 17.14
C GLU A 157 8.61 -9.99 17.58
N ALA A 158 8.93 -9.63 18.82
CA ALA A 158 10.26 -9.82 19.39
C ALA A 158 10.66 -11.31 19.43
N ALA A 159 9.75 -12.19 19.86
CA ALA A 159 9.99 -13.62 19.87
C ALA A 159 10.22 -14.18 18.45
N TYR A 160 9.42 -13.74 17.47
CA TYR A 160 9.61 -14.13 16.07
C TYR A 160 10.99 -13.68 15.53
N ASN A 161 11.37 -12.43 15.79
CA ASN A 161 12.67 -11.90 15.39
C ASN A 161 13.84 -12.65 16.03
N LEU A 162 13.80 -12.89 17.34
CA LEU A 162 14.85 -13.61 18.09
C LEU A 162 15.00 -15.06 17.62
N CYS A 163 13.88 -15.73 17.34
CA CYS A 163 13.86 -17.10 16.83
C CYS A 163 14.11 -17.19 15.32
N ARG A 164 14.32 -16.05 14.64
CA ARG A 164 14.48 -15.97 13.17
C ARG A 164 13.32 -16.61 12.40
N LEU A 165 12.12 -16.51 12.97
CA LEU A 165 10.89 -16.90 12.30
C LEU A 165 10.53 -15.85 11.25
N ARG A 166 9.82 -16.28 10.21
CA ARG A 166 9.35 -15.37 9.16
C ARG A 166 8.19 -14.55 9.70
N MET A 167 8.34 -13.23 9.70
CA MET A 167 7.32 -12.26 10.18
C MET A 167 6.13 -12.14 9.23
N SER A 168 6.31 -12.51 7.96
CA SER A 168 5.28 -12.47 6.93
C SER A 168 5.49 -13.64 5.97
N GLU A 169 4.37 -14.24 5.54
CA GLU A 169 4.30 -15.24 4.49
C GLU A 169 3.21 -14.80 3.50
N ALA A 170 3.47 -15.01 2.21
CA ALA A 170 2.51 -14.69 1.16
C ALA A 170 2.29 -15.94 0.30
N SER A 171 1.02 -16.29 0.07
CA SER A 171 0.64 -17.36 -0.86
C SER A 171 0.96 -16.99 -2.31
N ILE A 172 1.02 -15.68 -2.61
CA ILE A 172 1.29 -15.15 -3.94
C ILE A 172 2.68 -14.52 -3.98
N GLY A 173 3.53 -15.05 -4.87
CA GLY A 173 4.85 -14.47 -5.11
C GLY A 173 4.76 -13.14 -5.84
N CYS A 174 5.75 -12.27 -5.62
CA CYS A 174 5.88 -11.00 -6.33
C CYS A 174 7.12 -11.05 -7.25
N ILE A 175 7.03 -10.43 -8.43
CA ILE A 175 8.15 -10.30 -9.36
C ILE A 175 8.25 -8.87 -9.89
N PHE A 176 9.46 -8.31 -9.84
CA PHE A 176 9.76 -7.03 -10.46
C PHE A 176 10.25 -7.23 -11.90
N ILE A 177 9.64 -6.55 -12.86
CA ILE A 177 10.07 -6.52 -14.27
C ILE A 177 10.92 -5.26 -14.49
N PRO A 178 12.20 -5.38 -14.88
CA PRO A 178 13.08 -4.23 -15.09
C PRO A 178 12.77 -3.54 -16.42
N THR A 179 11.76 -2.66 -16.42
CA THR A 179 11.28 -1.97 -17.64
C THR A 179 12.17 -0.83 -18.11
N ALA A 180 13.18 -0.38 -17.34
CA ALA A 180 14.15 0.64 -17.75
C ALA A 180 14.88 0.25 -19.05
N ARG A 181 15.49 1.23 -19.73
CA ARG A 181 16.31 0.97 -20.93
C ARG A 181 17.50 0.03 -20.63
N PRO A 182 17.99 -0.77 -21.59
CA PRO A 182 19.04 -1.77 -21.36
C PRO A 182 20.29 -1.28 -20.63
N GLU A 183 20.68 -0.03 -20.87
CA GLU A 183 21.84 0.65 -20.29
C GLU A 183 21.63 1.08 -18.84
N LEU A 184 20.38 1.26 -18.40
CA LEU A 184 20.01 1.67 -17.04
C LEU A 184 19.59 0.49 -16.15
N ARG A 185 19.44 -0.71 -16.71
CA ARG A 185 19.03 -1.89 -15.94
C ARG A 185 20.14 -2.35 -15.00
N GLN A 186 19.76 -2.66 -13.76
CA GLN A 186 20.62 -3.36 -12.83
C GLN A 186 20.92 -4.77 -13.37
N LYS A 187 22.21 -5.12 -13.38
CA LYS A 187 22.69 -6.43 -13.82
C LYS A 187 23.46 -7.11 -12.70
N ILE A 188 23.31 -8.42 -12.60
CA ILE A 188 23.97 -9.24 -11.58
C ILE A 188 25.22 -9.85 -12.20
N LEU A 189 26.35 -9.79 -11.50
CA LEU A 189 27.55 -10.51 -11.90
C LEU A 189 27.35 -12.01 -11.68
N ARG A 190 27.85 -12.82 -12.63
CA ARG A 190 27.89 -14.27 -12.46
C ARG A 190 28.70 -14.63 -11.21
N LYS A 191 28.39 -15.80 -10.63
CA LYS A 191 29.13 -16.31 -9.48
C LYS A 191 30.59 -16.55 -9.87
N ARG A 192 31.51 -16.35 -8.92
CA ARG A 192 32.96 -16.59 -9.14
C ARG A 192 33.27 -17.98 -9.70
N ALA A 193 32.55 -19.02 -9.24
CA ALA A 193 32.70 -20.38 -9.76
C ALA A 193 32.34 -20.50 -11.25
N ASP A 194 31.29 -19.82 -11.70
CA ASP A 194 30.86 -19.83 -13.10
C ASP A 194 31.79 -18.98 -13.98
N LEU A 195 32.39 -17.93 -13.41
CA LEU A 195 33.40 -17.11 -14.11
C LEU A 195 34.73 -17.85 -14.26
N ALA A 196 35.14 -18.63 -13.26
CA ALA A 196 36.40 -19.39 -13.28
C ALA A 196 36.43 -20.49 -14.34
N THR A 197 35.27 -20.98 -14.79
CA THR A 197 35.16 -21.99 -15.86
C THR A 197 35.12 -21.37 -17.26
N ARG A 198 35.04 -20.03 -17.36
CA ARG A 198 34.98 -19.31 -18.62
C ARG A 198 36.36 -18.83 -19.06
N ASP A 199 36.46 -18.51 -20.34
CA ASP A 199 37.66 -17.89 -20.91
C ASP A 199 38.00 -16.59 -20.15
N PRO A 200 39.23 -16.43 -19.62
CA PRO A 200 39.68 -15.21 -18.97
C PRO A 200 39.53 -13.93 -19.82
N GLN A 201 39.46 -14.05 -21.15
CA GLN A 201 39.23 -12.93 -22.08
C GLN A 201 37.75 -12.67 -22.38
N SER A 202 36.83 -13.48 -21.84
CA SER A 202 35.40 -13.34 -22.07
C SER A 202 34.82 -12.13 -21.33
N VAL A 203 34.08 -11.29 -22.05
CA VAL A 203 33.32 -10.17 -21.48
C VAL A 203 31.92 -10.57 -20.96
N ASP A 204 31.53 -11.85 -21.09
CA ASP A 204 30.24 -12.39 -20.59
C ASP A 204 30.33 -12.69 -19.08
N CYS A 205 30.49 -11.62 -18.30
CA CYS A 205 30.56 -11.68 -16.84
C CYS A 205 29.20 -11.49 -16.16
N LEU A 206 28.14 -11.24 -16.93
CA LEU A 206 26.80 -10.89 -16.45
C LEU A 206 25.88 -12.11 -16.44
N GLN A 207 25.13 -12.27 -15.36
CA GLN A 207 24.12 -13.30 -15.24
C GLN A 207 22.87 -12.89 -16.04
N PRO A 208 22.35 -13.75 -16.93
CA PRO A 208 21.09 -13.49 -17.63
C PRO A 208 19.94 -13.29 -16.63
N GLY A 209 19.10 -12.29 -16.89
CA GLY A 209 17.94 -11.97 -16.08
C GLY A 209 16.63 -12.38 -16.76
N LEU A 210 15.52 -11.88 -16.21
CA LEU A 210 14.17 -12.18 -16.68
C LEU A 210 13.99 -11.92 -18.20
N ILE A 211 14.51 -10.80 -18.69
CA ILE A 211 14.35 -10.39 -20.09
C ILE A 211 15.14 -11.32 -21.02
N GLU A 212 16.39 -11.62 -20.68
CA GLU A 212 17.21 -12.54 -21.47
C GLU A 212 16.59 -13.94 -21.52
N HIS A 213 16.00 -14.39 -20.41
CA HIS A 213 15.24 -15.64 -20.37
C HIS A 213 13.96 -15.60 -21.22
N TYR A 214 13.25 -14.47 -21.22
CA TYR A 214 12.08 -14.24 -22.07
C TYR A 214 12.45 -14.28 -23.55
N ILE A 215 13.55 -13.63 -23.95
CA ILE A 215 14.08 -13.67 -25.32
C ILE A 215 14.48 -15.11 -25.70
N ALA A 216 15.05 -15.87 -24.77
CA ALA A 216 15.47 -17.26 -24.97
C ALA A 216 14.34 -18.30 -24.90
N ARG A 217 13.08 -17.89 -24.69
CA ARG A 217 11.94 -18.80 -24.52
C ARG A 217 11.76 -19.75 -25.72
N PRO A 218 11.28 -20.99 -25.51
CA PRO A 218 10.88 -21.91 -26.58
C PRO A 218 9.92 -21.31 -27.62
N ARG A 219 9.90 -21.88 -28.83
CA ARG A 219 9.03 -21.38 -29.93
C ARG A 219 7.55 -21.56 -29.64
N GLU A 220 7.19 -22.59 -28.89
CA GLU A 220 5.81 -22.83 -28.45
C GLU A 220 5.26 -21.66 -27.63
N PHE A 221 6.13 -20.89 -26.97
CA PHE A 221 5.79 -19.71 -26.17
C PHE A 221 5.97 -18.37 -26.91
N ASN A 222 6.01 -18.38 -28.25
CA ASN A 222 6.17 -17.15 -29.03
C ASN A 222 5.07 -16.12 -28.78
N HIS A 223 3.84 -16.58 -28.57
CA HIS A 223 2.65 -15.75 -28.34
C HIS A 223 2.59 -15.14 -26.93
N LEU A 224 3.50 -15.51 -26.02
CA LEU A 224 3.52 -14.95 -24.68
C LEU A 224 4.13 -13.56 -24.67
N ASN A 225 3.43 -12.62 -24.04
CA ASN A 225 4.02 -11.33 -23.70
C ASN A 225 4.91 -11.45 -22.44
N LEU A 226 5.70 -10.40 -22.15
CA LEU A 226 6.66 -10.43 -21.05
C LEU A 226 5.96 -10.52 -19.69
N ALA A 227 4.83 -9.82 -19.51
CA ALA A 227 4.06 -9.83 -18.27
C ALA A 227 3.59 -11.25 -17.92
N GLN A 228 2.99 -11.95 -18.89
CA GLN A 228 2.56 -13.34 -18.75
C GLN A 228 3.73 -14.28 -18.46
N PHE A 229 4.85 -14.13 -19.18
CA PHE A 229 6.02 -14.96 -18.93
C PHE A 229 6.55 -14.77 -17.49
N ALA A 230 6.65 -13.52 -17.03
CA ALA A 230 7.12 -13.19 -15.70
C ALA A 230 6.18 -13.70 -14.58
N ALA A 231 4.87 -13.57 -14.80
CA ALA A 231 3.86 -13.96 -13.83
C ALA A 231 3.70 -15.48 -13.71
N TYR A 232 3.68 -16.18 -14.85
CA TYR A 232 3.31 -17.60 -14.88
C TYR A 232 4.49 -18.57 -14.91
N PHE A 233 5.73 -18.11 -15.14
CA PHE A 233 6.89 -18.99 -15.14
C PHE A 233 7.85 -18.75 -13.97
N GLU A 234 8.45 -19.85 -13.55
CA GLU A 234 9.55 -19.88 -12.60
C GLU A 234 10.81 -20.41 -13.30
N ILE A 235 11.94 -19.77 -13.02
CA ILE A 235 13.22 -20.08 -13.64
C ILE A 235 14.03 -20.96 -12.68
N SER A 236 14.61 -22.04 -13.18
CA SER A 236 15.50 -22.93 -12.44
C SER A 236 16.78 -23.18 -13.22
N SER A 237 17.91 -23.05 -12.54
CA SER A 237 19.22 -23.49 -13.03
C SER A 237 19.46 -24.99 -12.81
N LYS A 238 18.60 -25.67 -12.04
CA LYS A 238 18.71 -27.10 -11.78
C LYS A 238 17.87 -27.85 -12.80
N LYS A 239 18.47 -28.87 -13.43
CA LYS A 239 17.73 -29.84 -14.25
C LYS A 239 16.68 -30.50 -13.35
N PRO A 240 15.40 -30.57 -13.77
CA PRO A 240 14.40 -31.29 -13.01
C PRO A 240 14.83 -32.75 -12.87
N ALA A 241 14.68 -33.31 -11.67
CA ALA A 241 14.78 -34.75 -11.51
C ALA A 241 13.74 -35.38 -12.44
N THR A 242 14.13 -36.40 -13.20
CA THR A 242 13.20 -37.18 -14.03
C THR A 242 12.21 -37.86 -13.09
N VAL A 243 11.07 -37.23 -12.84
CA VAL A 243 9.97 -37.84 -12.09
C VAL A 243 9.18 -38.68 -13.09
N SER A 244 9.29 -40.00 -12.97
CA SER A 244 8.30 -40.93 -13.53
C SER A 244 6.91 -40.52 -13.02
N ASN A 245 5.93 -40.43 -13.91
CA ASN A 245 4.55 -39.96 -13.68
C ASN A 245 3.77 -40.69 -12.55
N SER A 246 4.13 -40.58 -11.26
CA SER A 246 3.34 -41.19 -10.18
C SER A 246 3.07 -40.33 -8.94
N ASP A 247 3.78 -39.22 -8.71
CA ASP A 247 3.66 -38.54 -7.41
C ASP A 247 2.90 -37.23 -7.53
N THR A 248 1.59 -37.35 -7.73
CA THR A 248 0.62 -36.27 -7.47
C THR A 248 0.68 -35.94 -5.98
N ILE A 249 1.41 -34.89 -5.62
CA ILE A 249 1.33 -34.29 -4.29
C ILE A 249 -0.08 -33.69 -4.15
N ASN A 250 -0.94 -34.38 -3.41
CA ASN A 250 -2.24 -33.87 -2.97
C ASN A 250 -2.00 -32.72 -1.98
N LEU A 251 -2.30 -31.49 -2.44
CA LEU A 251 -2.45 -30.31 -1.61
C LEU A 251 -3.95 -29.95 -1.59
N PRO A 252 -4.48 -29.41 -0.48
CA PRO A 252 -5.91 -29.33 -0.21
C PRO A 252 -6.69 -28.61 -1.31
N GLU A 253 -7.82 -29.20 -1.70
CA GLU A 253 -8.64 -28.87 -2.88
C GLU A 253 -9.40 -27.54 -2.83
N ASN A 254 -9.15 -26.68 -1.83
CA ASN A 254 -9.97 -25.49 -1.59
C ASN A 254 -9.20 -24.19 -1.79
N GLU A 255 -8.75 -23.92 -3.00
CA GLU A 255 -8.63 -22.55 -3.51
C GLU A 255 -9.03 -22.58 -4.99
N GLU A 256 -10.16 -21.94 -5.30
CA GLU A 256 -10.68 -21.77 -6.66
C GLU A 256 -9.74 -20.82 -7.42
N TYR A 257 -8.60 -21.35 -7.86
CA TYR A 257 -7.64 -20.58 -8.66
C TYR A 257 -8.30 -20.25 -10.00
N ILE A 258 -8.22 -18.99 -10.42
CA ILE A 258 -8.55 -18.57 -11.79
C ILE A 258 -7.53 -19.22 -12.73
N SER A 259 -7.81 -20.46 -13.10
CA SER A 259 -7.08 -21.20 -14.12
C SER A 259 -7.53 -20.67 -15.47
N ASN A 260 -6.79 -19.69 -16.01
CA ASN A 260 -6.89 -19.35 -17.42
C ASN A 260 -6.42 -20.57 -18.24
N SER A 261 -7.40 -21.39 -18.65
CA SER A 261 -7.24 -22.63 -19.42
C SER A 261 -6.70 -22.41 -20.84
N ASN A 262 -6.61 -21.16 -21.29
CA ASN A 262 -6.21 -20.79 -22.66
C ASN A 262 -4.70 -20.58 -22.85
N PHE A 263 -3.87 -20.82 -21.84
CA PHE A 263 -2.44 -20.57 -21.93
C PHE A 263 -1.66 -21.83 -22.32
N SER A 264 -0.68 -21.69 -23.21
CA SER A 264 0.14 -22.82 -23.69
C SER A 264 1.03 -23.43 -22.60
N GLY A 265 1.17 -24.75 -22.64
CA GLY A 265 2.04 -25.53 -21.77
C GLY A 265 1.37 -26.05 -20.50
N GLU A 266 1.58 -27.31 -20.16
CA GLU A 266 1.00 -27.94 -18.97
C GLU A 266 1.55 -27.32 -17.68
N SER A 267 0.68 -27.04 -16.71
CA SER A 267 1.07 -26.55 -15.38
C SER A 267 1.99 -27.57 -14.69
N GLY A 268 3.10 -27.11 -14.11
CA GLY A 268 4.08 -27.98 -13.46
C GLY A 268 5.12 -28.62 -14.40
N LYS A 269 4.92 -28.56 -15.73
CA LYS A 269 5.88 -29.08 -16.71
C LYS A 269 7.07 -28.13 -16.87
N TRP A 270 8.24 -28.73 -17.13
CA TRP A 270 9.50 -28.03 -17.33
C TRP A 270 9.84 -27.92 -18.81
N TYR A 271 10.31 -26.75 -19.21
CA TYR A 271 10.73 -26.46 -20.58
C TYR A 271 12.15 -25.90 -20.55
N GLN A 272 12.98 -26.31 -21.50
CA GLN A 272 14.36 -25.87 -21.57
C GLN A 272 14.46 -24.56 -22.36
N LEU A 273 15.20 -23.57 -21.85
CA LEU A 273 15.52 -22.36 -22.60
C LEU A 273 16.55 -22.65 -23.70
N LYS A 274 16.45 -21.91 -24.81
CA LYS A 274 17.35 -22.09 -25.97
C LYS A 274 18.77 -21.57 -25.76
N ALA A 275 18.95 -20.62 -24.84
CA ALA A 275 20.22 -19.94 -24.61
C ALA A 275 20.55 -19.93 -23.11
N GLY A 276 21.79 -20.33 -22.78
CA GLY A 276 22.31 -20.32 -21.42
C GLY A 276 23.34 -21.43 -21.18
N SER A 277 24.56 -21.02 -20.86
CA SER A 277 25.56 -21.85 -20.18
C SER A 277 25.74 -21.26 -18.77
N PRO A 278 25.30 -21.95 -17.69
CA PRO A 278 24.68 -23.28 -17.64
C PRO A 278 23.24 -23.32 -18.18
N GLN A 279 22.75 -24.52 -18.45
CA GLN A 279 21.42 -24.79 -18.98
C GLN A 279 20.33 -24.34 -17.99
N VAL A 280 19.33 -23.60 -18.49
CA VAL A 280 18.25 -23.02 -17.68
C VAL A 280 16.90 -23.59 -18.12
N TYR A 281 16.03 -23.83 -17.15
CA TYR A 281 14.69 -24.38 -17.35
C TYR A 281 13.64 -23.41 -16.83
N ILE A 282 12.48 -23.39 -17.46
CA ILE A 282 11.29 -22.69 -17.00
C ILE A 282 10.20 -23.69 -16.62
N ARG A 283 9.44 -23.39 -15.57
CA ARG A 283 8.29 -24.17 -15.13
C ARG A 283 7.06 -23.30 -15.05
N ARG A 284 5.95 -23.76 -15.61
CA ARG A 284 4.66 -23.09 -15.47
C ARG A 284 4.13 -23.26 -14.03
N ARG A 285 3.77 -22.16 -13.39
CA ARG A 285 3.15 -22.09 -12.06
C ARG A 285 1.64 -22.34 -12.15
N LYS A 286 1.06 -22.77 -11.03
CA LYS A 286 -0.40 -22.90 -10.87
C LYS A 286 -1.07 -21.53 -10.70
N SER A 287 -0.46 -20.64 -9.93
CA SER A 287 -0.91 -19.26 -9.72
C SER A 287 0.04 -18.25 -10.38
N SER A 288 -0.49 -17.09 -10.78
CA SER A 288 0.33 -15.96 -11.24
C SER A 288 1.10 -15.34 -10.08
N LYS A 289 2.19 -14.64 -10.39
CA LYS A 289 2.85 -13.71 -9.47
C LYS A 289 2.24 -12.32 -9.63
N VAL A 290 2.23 -11.54 -8.55
CA VAL A 290 1.97 -10.10 -8.64
C VAL A 290 3.15 -9.44 -9.37
N ILE A 291 2.85 -8.76 -10.46
CA ILE A 291 3.85 -8.05 -11.27
C ILE A 291 4.05 -6.65 -10.68
N ARG A 292 5.31 -6.26 -10.48
CA ARG A 292 5.72 -4.89 -10.18
C ARG A 292 6.65 -4.40 -11.27
N TYR A 293 6.53 -3.14 -11.65
CA TYR A 293 7.43 -2.49 -12.60
C TYR A 293 7.39 -0.98 -12.37
N TYR A 294 8.34 -0.25 -12.95
CA TYR A 294 8.32 1.20 -12.89
C TYR A 294 7.25 1.76 -13.84
N LYS A 295 6.28 2.49 -13.30
CA LYS A 295 5.21 3.13 -14.07
C LYS A 295 5.64 4.54 -14.47
N TYR A 296 5.90 4.74 -15.76
CA TYR A 296 6.15 6.07 -16.30
C TYR A 296 4.83 6.85 -16.37
N ASN A 297 4.86 8.14 -16.06
CA ASN A 297 3.72 9.02 -16.26
C ASN A 297 3.56 9.28 -17.78
N GLN A 298 2.35 9.12 -18.31
CA GLN A 298 2.05 9.36 -19.73
C GLN A 298 2.31 10.81 -20.14
N ASP A 299 1.92 11.78 -19.32
CA ASP A 299 2.11 13.21 -19.59
C ASP A 299 3.57 13.63 -19.43
N GLY A 300 4.24 13.08 -18.42
CA GLY A 300 5.62 13.43 -18.10
C GLY A 300 6.67 12.77 -19.00
N ASN A 301 6.46 11.50 -19.40
CA ASN A 301 7.39 10.71 -20.21
C ASN A 301 6.63 9.79 -21.18
N PRO A 302 5.93 10.35 -22.20
CA PRO A 302 5.06 9.59 -23.09
C PRO A 302 5.80 8.48 -23.85
N ALA A 303 7.01 8.76 -24.32
CA ALA A 303 7.81 7.76 -25.04
C ALA A 303 8.10 6.51 -24.18
N GLU A 304 8.51 6.70 -22.92
CA GLU A 304 8.80 5.58 -22.02
C GLU A 304 7.52 4.88 -21.54
N TYR A 305 6.42 5.62 -21.41
CA TYR A 305 5.10 5.06 -21.12
C TYR A 305 4.66 4.08 -22.21
N TYR A 306 4.60 4.51 -23.48
CA TYR A 306 4.17 3.66 -24.59
C TYR A 306 5.16 2.50 -24.83
N ARG A 307 6.47 2.74 -24.69
CA ARG A 307 7.48 1.67 -24.77
C ARG A 307 7.26 0.61 -23.71
N THR A 308 6.95 1.01 -22.48
CA THR A 308 6.70 0.08 -21.36
C THR A 308 5.46 -0.77 -21.61
N LEU A 309 4.38 -0.19 -22.15
CA LEU A 309 3.17 -0.93 -22.52
C LEU A 309 3.47 -1.99 -23.59
N LEU A 310 4.19 -1.63 -24.66
CA LEU A 310 4.60 -2.59 -25.69
C LEU A 310 5.49 -3.69 -25.13
N MET A 311 6.47 -3.31 -24.31
CA MET A 311 7.42 -4.24 -23.70
C MET A 311 6.71 -5.28 -22.83
N LEU A 312 5.67 -4.89 -22.11
CA LEU A 312 4.97 -5.78 -21.17
C LEU A 312 3.91 -6.65 -21.84
N TYR A 313 3.08 -6.06 -22.69
CA TYR A 313 1.81 -6.66 -23.11
C TYR A 313 1.78 -7.16 -24.55
N ARG A 314 2.82 -6.85 -25.33
CA ARG A 314 2.99 -7.38 -26.68
C ARG A 314 4.11 -8.43 -26.71
N PRO A 315 3.98 -9.54 -27.44
CA PRO A 315 5.09 -10.48 -27.61
C PRO A 315 6.23 -9.90 -28.48
N TRP A 316 7.47 -10.09 -28.05
CA TRP A 316 8.68 -9.66 -28.79
C TRP A 316 9.87 -10.59 -28.51
N ARG A 317 10.95 -10.48 -29.31
CA ARG A 317 12.22 -11.22 -29.11
C ARG A 317 13.47 -10.36 -29.27
N ASP A 318 13.39 -9.24 -29.98
CA ASP A 318 14.49 -8.30 -30.18
C ASP A 318 14.09 -6.92 -29.66
N GLU A 319 14.61 -6.58 -28.48
CA GLU A 319 14.27 -5.31 -27.82
C GLU A 319 14.68 -4.09 -28.65
N GLU A 320 15.84 -4.16 -29.30
CA GLU A 320 16.38 -3.04 -30.06
C GLU A 320 15.48 -2.74 -31.27
N ARG A 321 15.14 -3.79 -32.02
CA ARG A 321 14.38 -3.64 -33.27
C ARG A 321 12.88 -3.47 -33.06
N GLU A 322 12.32 -4.08 -32.02
CA GLU A 322 10.87 -4.12 -31.81
C GLU A 322 10.37 -3.09 -30.79
N LEU A 323 11.26 -2.52 -29.96
CA LEU A 323 10.86 -1.59 -28.88
C LEU A 323 11.66 -0.28 -28.85
N LEU A 324 12.94 -0.27 -29.22
CA LEU A 324 13.78 0.95 -29.14
C LEU A 324 13.87 1.72 -30.46
N SER A 325 13.87 1.01 -31.59
CA SER A 325 13.99 1.58 -32.94
C SER A 325 12.65 1.83 -33.63
N VAL A 326 11.54 1.80 -32.89
CA VAL A 326 10.18 1.94 -33.43
C VAL A 326 9.45 3.11 -32.80
N ASP A 327 8.44 3.63 -33.50
CA ASP A 327 7.47 4.55 -32.93
C ASP A 327 6.51 3.77 -32.01
N CYS A 328 6.83 3.77 -30.71
CA CYS A 328 6.05 3.02 -29.73
C CYS A 328 4.60 3.49 -29.65
N GLU A 329 4.32 4.79 -29.81
CA GLU A 329 2.98 5.33 -29.68
C GLU A 329 2.07 4.82 -30.82
N ALA A 330 2.56 4.91 -32.07
CA ALA A 330 1.84 4.37 -33.22
C ALA A 330 1.63 2.85 -33.13
N HIS A 331 2.63 2.12 -32.59
CA HIS A 331 2.53 0.68 -32.39
C HIS A 331 1.52 0.31 -31.29
N VAL A 332 1.46 1.05 -30.18
CA VAL A 332 0.42 0.88 -29.15
C VAL A 332 -0.95 1.16 -29.74
N ALA A 333 -1.11 2.24 -30.51
CA ALA A 333 -2.38 2.60 -31.13
C ALA A 333 -2.90 1.51 -32.07
N SER A 334 -2.03 0.91 -32.88
CA SER A 334 -2.39 -0.17 -33.81
C SER A 334 -2.69 -1.51 -33.12
N HIS A 335 -2.14 -1.77 -31.94
CA HIS A 335 -2.32 -3.02 -31.18
C HIS A 335 -3.08 -2.82 -29.86
N ARG A 336 -3.89 -1.76 -29.78
CA ARG A 336 -4.55 -1.32 -28.54
C ARG A 336 -5.40 -2.42 -27.89
N GLU A 337 -6.12 -3.21 -28.69
CA GLU A 337 -6.96 -4.29 -28.15
C GLU A 337 -6.14 -5.38 -27.47
N GLU A 338 -5.07 -5.86 -28.12
CA GLU A 338 -4.15 -6.87 -27.56
C GLU A 338 -3.51 -6.39 -26.26
N ILE A 339 -3.03 -5.15 -26.25
CA ILE A 339 -2.40 -4.53 -25.08
C ILE A 339 -3.40 -4.37 -23.93
N ASN A 340 -4.61 -3.88 -24.22
CA ASN A 340 -5.64 -3.70 -23.21
C ASN A 340 -6.12 -5.04 -22.62
N THR A 341 -6.21 -6.09 -23.42
CA THR A 341 -6.51 -7.44 -22.92
C THR A 341 -5.39 -7.94 -22.00
N GLY A 342 -4.12 -7.79 -22.41
CA GLY A 342 -2.97 -8.15 -21.58
C GLY A 342 -2.90 -7.34 -20.28
N LEU A 343 -3.25 -6.06 -20.32
CA LEU A 343 -3.32 -5.18 -19.15
C LEU A 343 -4.43 -5.64 -18.20
N ALA A 344 -5.64 -5.89 -18.72
CA ALA A 344 -6.80 -6.31 -17.93
C ALA A 344 -6.59 -7.67 -17.22
N GLU A 345 -5.71 -8.52 -17.75
CA GLU A 345 -5.33 -9.78 -17.09
C GLU A 345 -4.65 -9.56 -15.73
N PHE A 346 -3.88 -8.47 -15.57
CA PHE A 346 -3.10 -8.19 -14.36
C PHE A 346 -3.57 -6.95 -13.58
N CYS A 347 -4.32 -6.06 -14.22
CA CYS A 347 -4.85 -4.82 -13.64
C CYS A 347 -6.38 -4.88 -13.62
N VAL A 348 -6.93 -5.42 -12.53
CA VAL A 348 -8.40 -5.51 -12.32
C VAL A 348 -9.02 -4.14 -12.05
N ILE A 349 -8.25 -3.23 -11.46
CA ILE A 349 -8.66 -1.84 -11.20
C ILE A 349 -7.81 -0.94 -12.09
N ASN A 350 -8.45 -0.04 -12.83
CA ASN A 350 -7.74 0.95 -13.65
C ASN A 350 -6.86 1.84 -12.76
N ASP A 351 -5.58 1.94 -13.10
CA ASP A 351 -4.59 2.75 -12.40
C ASP A 351 -4.99 4.24 -12.33
N ASP A 352 -5.55 4.82 -13.40
CA ASP A 352 -6.00 6.22 -13.39
C ASP A 352 -7.10 6.45 -12.36
N ARG A 353 -7.97 5.45 -12.20
CA ARG A 353 -9.04 5.49 -11.21
C ARG A 353 -8.46 5.38 -9.81
N LEU A 354 -7.45 4.52 -9.60
CA LEU A 354 -6.72 4.42 -8.33
C LEU A 354 -6.00 5.72 -7.99
N ASP A 355 -5.28 6.32 -8.93
CA ASP A 355 -4.52 7.56 -8.73
C ASP A 355 -5.45 8.75 -8.45
N GLN A 356 -6.56 8.88 -9.19
CA GLN A 356 -7.60 9.88 -8.89
C GLN A 356 -8.17 9.71 -7.48
N PHE A 357 -8.39 8.47 -7.04
CA PHE A 357 -8.83 8.20 -5.67
C PHE A 357 -7.74 8.53 -4.64
N PHE A 358 -6.47 8.19 -4.91
CA PHE A 358 -5.35 8.54 -4.03
C PHE A 358 -5.19 10.04 -3.88
N ASP A 359 -5.21 10.78 -4.98
CA ASP A 359 -5.12 12.24 -4.97
C ASP A 359 -6.29 12.87 -4.21
N GLN A 360 -7.50 12.33 -4.38
CA GLN A 360 -8.65 12.80 -3.63
C GLN A 360 -8.47 12.56 -2.12
N VAL A 361 -8.03 11.36 -1.70
CA VAL A 361 -7.79 11.04 -0.28
C VAL A 361 -6.67 11.89 0.30
N MET A 362 -5.58 12.11 -0.44
CA MET A 362 -4.46 12.93 0.02
C MET A 362 -4.87 14.40 0.14
N ARG A 363 -5.68 14.90 -0.80
CA ARG A 363 -6.29 16.24 -0.68
C ARG A 363 -7.21 16.33 0.52
N ASP A 364 -8.08 15.35 0.73
CA ASP A 364 -8.98 15.29 1.89
C ASP A 364 -8.18 15.30 3.20
N ARG A 365 -7.07 14.56 3.28
CA ARG A 365 -6.18 14.51 4.44
C ARG A 365 -5.40 15.80 4.69
N ALA A 366 -4.83 16.40 3.66
CA ALA A 366 -4.14 17.69 3.81
C ALA A 366 -5.13 18.73 4.35
N ALA A 367 -6.34 18.71 3.79
CA ALA A 367 -7.44 19.53 4.24
C ALA A 367 -7.91 19.24 5.68
N GLU A 368 -7.90 17.99 6.14
CA GLU A 368 -8.19 17.61 7.53
C GLU A 368 -7.07 18.09 8.47
N ARG A 369 -5.80 17.92 8.09
CA ARG A 369 -4.66 18.43 8.87
C ARG A 369 -4.66 19.95 8.98
N ASP A 370 -4.97 20.65 7.91
CA ASP A 370 -5.05 22.12 7.93
C ASP A 370 -6.20 22.58 8.83
N ALA A 371 -7.34 21.87 8.81
CA ALA A 371 -8.46 22.13 9.72
C ALA A 371 -8.08 21.82 11.18
N ASN A 372 -7.40 20.70 11.43
CA ASN A 372 -6.90 20.31 12.75
C ASN A 372 -5.68 21.11 13.22
N SER A 373 -5.03 21.91 12.37
CA SER A 373 -3.95 22.84 12.77
C SER A 373 -4.47 24.24 13.12
N GLU A 374 -5.68 24.58 12.68
CA GLU A 374 -6.46 25.71 13.20
C GLU A 374 -7.29 25.30 14.44
N GLU A 375 -7.53 23.99 14.63
CA GLU A 375 -7.93 23.42 15.91
C GLU A 375 -6.68 23.34 16.79
N GLY A 376 -6.68 24.01 17.94
CA GLY A 376 -5.61 23.86 18.92
C GLY A 376 -5.64 22.48 19.56
N ASP A 377 -5.29 21.43 18.81
CA ASP A 377 -5.01 20.10 19.33
C ASP A 377 -3.56 20.07 19.87
N ASP A 378 -3.33 20.83 20.95
CA ASP A 378 -2.25 20.57 21.91
C ASP A 378 -2.64 19.42 22.87
N GLU A 379 -3.67 18.61 22.56
CA GLU A 379 -4.13 17.49 23.40
C GLU A 379 -3.51 16.13 23.05
N ASP A 380 -2.70 16.01 21.99
CA ASP A 380 -1.89 14.80 21.72
C ASP A 380 -0.42 14.95 22.21
N GLU A 381 -0.04 16.10 22.80
CA GLU A 381 1.30 16.34 23.39
C GLU A 381 1.33 16.32 24.93
N GLN A 382 0.22 16.06 25.62
CA GLN A 382 0.18 15.92 27.08
C GLN A 382 -0.64 14.70 27.54
N ASP A 383 -0.19 13.51 27.17
CA ASP A 383 -0.50 12.30 27.94
C ASP A 383 0.80 11.52 28.20
N GLU A 384 1.85 12.26 28.61
CA GLU A 384 3.00 11.70 29.31
C GLU A 384 2.71 11.72 30.83
N ASP A 385 2.83 10.53 31.45
CA ASP A 385 3.07 10.33 32.88
C ASP A 385 1.95 10.64 33.90
N ALA A 386 0.75 10.09 33.70
CA ALA A 386 -0.23 9.97 34.80
C ALA A 386 -0.93 8.61 34.95
N ASP A 387 -0.35 7.51 34.46
CA ASP A 387 -0.73 6.18 34.98
C ASP A 387 0.18 5.82 36.16
N HIS A 388 -0.14 6.39 37.32
CA HIS A 388 0.25 5.79 38.60
C HIS A 388 -0.39 4.40 38.68
N ARG A 389 0.30 3.42 38.09
CA ARG A 389 0.15 2.01 38.42
C ARG A 389 0.28 1.90 39.94
N ARG A 390 -0.85 1.79 40.63
CA ARG A 390 -0.89 1.18 41.95
C ARG A 390 -0.33 -0.22 41.77
N HIS A 391 0.93 -0.37 42.15
CA HIS A 391 1.62 -1.64 42.18
C HIS A 391 0.87 -2.52 43.17
N VAL A 392 -0.03 -3.37 42.67
CA VAL A 392 -0.58 -4.47 43.45
C VAL A 392 0.37 -5.66 43.22
N PRO A 393 1.07 -6.16 44.24
CA PRO A 393 1.97 -7.30 44.09
C PRO A 393 1.22 -8.54 43.61
N VAL A 394 1.85 -9.29 42.71
CA VAL A 394 1.35 -10.51 42.04
C VAL A 394 1.42 -11.73 42.98
N ALA A 395 0.96 -11.59 44.22
CA ALA A 395 0.98 -12.66 45.21
C ALA A 395 -0.31 -12.65 46.01
N GLU A 396 -1.44 -12.98 45.37
CA GLU A 396 -2.70 -13.44 46.01
C GLU A 396 -3.80 -13.61 44.94
N ARG A 397 -3.61 -14.54 43.99
CA ARG A 397 -4.71 -15.10 43.16
C ARG A 397 -4.44 -16.55 42.78
N LEU A 398 -4.16 -17.36 43.79
CA LEU A 398 -4.26 -18.82 43.71
C LEU A 398 -4.75 -19.28 45.08
N ASN A 399 -6.07 -19.20 45.27
CA ASN A 399 -6.88 -19.92 46.24
C ASN A 399 -8.28 -19.33 46.07
N ASP A 400 -9.05 -19.94 45.17
CA ASP A 400 -10.52 -19.98 45.18
C ASP A 400 -11.00 -20.62 43.86
N PHE A 401 -10.73 -21.93 43.76
CA PHE A 401 -11.47 -22.87 42.92
C PHE A 401 -11.34 -24.24 43.60
N ASP A 402 -12.18 -24.47 44.60
CA ASP A 402 -12.74 -25.78 44.92
C ASP A 402 -14.14 -25.86 44.29
#